data_AF-A0A519MQR7-F1
#
_entry.id   AF-A0A519MQR7-F1
#
_cell.length_a   1.000
_cell.length_b   1.000
_cell.length_c   1.000
_cell.angle_alpha   90.00
_cell.angle_beta   90.00
_cell.angle_gamma   90.00
#
_symmetry.space_group_name_H-M   'P 1'
#
loop_
_entity.id
_entity.type
_entity.pdbx_description
1 polymer ?
#
loop_
_entity_poly.entity_id
_entity_poly.type
_entity_poly.pdbx_seq_one_letter_code
_entity_poly.pdbx_strand_id
1 'polypeptide(L)'
;MKIIVPMAGRGSRLRPHTLTVPKPLIPIAGKPIVHRLVEDIAGVINQDIEEIAFIIHKDFGEQVEKDLIAIAEKLGSKGTIYYQEKPLGTA
;
A
#
# COMPACT_ATOMS: atom_id res chain seq x y z
N MET A 1 -13.30 10.30 -3.79
CA MET A 1 -13.01 9.00 -4.45
C MET A 1 -12.35 8.02 -3.49
N LYS A 2 -12.53 6.71 -3.69
CA LYS A 2 -11.83 5.66 -2.92
C LYS A 2 -10.85 4.89 -3.80
N ILE A 3 -9.66 4.61 -3.29
CA ILE A 3 -8.61 3.83 -3.96
C ILE A 3 -8.40 2.52 -3.21
N ILE A 4 -8.25 1.41 -3.95
CA ILE A 4 -7.93 0.11 -3.38
C ILE A 4 -6.56 -0.31 -3.90
N VAL A 5 -5.64 -0.64 -2.98
CA VAL A 5 -4.29 -1.09 -3.30
C VAL A 5 -4.11 -2.54 -2.84
N PRO A 6 -4.29 -3.52 -3.74
CA PRO A 6 -4.09 -4.92 -3.41
C PRO A 6 -2.60 -5.25 -3.28
N MET A 7 -2.18 -5.66 -2.07
CA MET A 7 -0.77 -5.90 -1.77
C MET A 7 -0.49 -7.08 -0.84
N ALA A 8 -1.43 -8.01 -0.69
CA ALA A 8 -1.28 -9.18 0.18
C ALA A 8 -0.30 -10.24 -0.38
N GLY A 9 0.15 -10.08 -1.64
CA GLY A 9 1.16 -10.96 -2.22
C GLY A 9 2.51 -10.84 -1.50
N ARG A 10 3.13 -11.99 -1.18
CA ARG A 10 4.43 -12.08 -0.47
C ARG A 10 5.66 -11.58 -1.27
N GLY A 11 5.48 -11.19 -2.53
CA GLY A 11 6.58 -10.69 -3.36
C GLY A 11 7.75 -11.66 -3.54
N SER A 12 7.52 -12.98 -3.49
CA SER A 12 8.57 -14.02 -3.36
C SER A 12 9.76 -13.90 -4.32
N ARG A 13 9.54 -13.36 -5.53
CA ARG A 13 10.58 -13.10 -6.54
C ARG A 13 11.61 -12.03 -6.14
N LEU A 14 11.29 -11.16 -5.19
CA LEU A 14 12.12 -10.05 -4.72
C LEU A 14 12.74 -10.32 -3.33
N ARG A 15 12.67 -11.57 -2.85
CA ARG A 15 13.36 -11.95 -1.62
C ARG A 15 14.88 -11.75 -1.78
N PRO A 16 15.58 -11.29 -0.72
CA PRO A 16 15.12 -11.19 0.67
C PRO A 16 14.32 -9.92 1.01
N HIS A 17 14.25 -8.93 0.12
CA HIS A 17 13.68 -7.61 0.42
C HIS A 17 12.19 -7.61 0.82
N THR A 18 11.43 -8.63 0.40
CA THR A 18 10.00 -8.76 0.71
C THR A 18 9.67 -9.80 1.79
N LEU A 19 10.65 -10.26 2.58
CA LEU A 19 10.38 -11.25 3.63
C LEU A 19 9.50 -10.68 4.74
N THR A 20 9.82 -9.46 5.20
CA THR A 20 9.15 -8.79 6.32
C THR A 20 8.45 -7.50 5.91
N VAL A 21 8.73 -6.98 4.71
CA VAL A 21 8.17 -5.74 4.19
C VAL A 21 7.38 -6.03 2.91
N PRO A 22 6.12 -5.57 2.78
CA PRO A 22 5.37 -5.77 1.55
C PRO A 22 6.02 -4.99 0.40
N LYS A 23 5.99 -5.55 -0.82
CA LYS A 23 6.62 -4.94 -2.01
C LYS A 23 6.28 -3.45 -2.17
N PRO A 24 5.03 -2.99 -1.99
CA PRO A 24 4.70 -1.57 -2.21
C PRO A 24 5.36 -0.60 -1.22
N LEU A 25 5.82 -1.08 -0.07
CA LEU A 25 6.57 -0.26 0.89
C LEU A 25 8.08 -0.22 0.62
N ILE A 26 8.60 -1.01 -0.32
CA ILE A 26 10.01 -0.95 -0.68
C ILE A 26 10.33 0.45 -1.23
N PRO A 27 11.33 1.15 -0.69
CA PRO A 27 11.72 2.46 -1.18
C PRO A 27 12.45 2.34 -2.52
N ILE A 28 12.05 3.17 -3.49
CA ILE A 28 12.77 3.39 -4.73
C ILE A 28 13.19 4.86 -4.76
N ALA A 29 14.50 5.11 -4.78
CA ALA A 29 15.07 6.45 -4.71
C ALA A 29 14.52 7.28 -3.52
N GLY A 30 14.42 6.65 -2.34
CA GLY A 30 14.01 7.32 -1.10
C GLY A 30 12.49 7.46 -0.88
N LYS A 31 11.64 7.08 -1.85
CA LYS A 31 10.17 7.07 -1.69
C LYS A 31 9.60 5.65 -1.86
N PRO A 32 8.67 5.18 -1.00
CA PRO A 32 7.96 3.92 -1.21
C PRO A 32 7.21 3.88 -2.54
N ILE A 33 7.12 2.69 -3.16
CA ILE A 33 6.38 2.48 -4.41
C ILE A 33 4.93 2.97 -4.28
N VAL A 34 4.24 2.61 -3.20
CA VAL A 34 2.84 2.97 -3.00
C VAL A 34 2.63 4.48 -2.90
N HIS A 35 3.54 5.19 -2.24
CA HIS A 35 3.49 6.65 -2.15
C HIS A 35 3.56 7.26 -3.54
N ARG A 36 4.52 6.83 -4.37
CA ARG A 36 4.67 7.34 -5.74
C ARG A 36 3.42 7.07 -6.59
N LEU A 37 2.86 5.86 -6.52
CA LEU A 37 1.65 5.51 -7.29
C LEU A 37 0.45 6.38 -6.90
N VAL A 38 0.23 6.63 -5.62
CA VAL A 38 -0.90 7.45 -5.18
C VAL A 38 -0.65 8.93 -5.43
N GLU A 39 0.59 9.42 -5.28
CA GLU A 39 1.01 10.78 -5.66
C GLU A 39 0.75 11.03 -7.16
N ASP A 40 1.13 10.08 -8.02
CA ASP A 40 0.88 10.15 -9.47
C ASP A 40 -0.62 10.16 -9.79
N ILE A 41 -1.42 9.32 -9.13
CA ILE A 41 -2.89 9.30 -9.29
C ILE A 41 -3.48 10.64 -8.86
N ALA A 42 -3.12 11.12 -7.67
CA ALA A 42 -3.60 12.39 -7.11
C ALA A 42 -3.26 13.59 -8.01
N GLY A 43 -2.11 13.56 -8.68
CA GLY A 43 -1.70 14.62 -9.62
C GLY A 43 -2.48 14.64 -10.94
N VAL A 44 -3.13 13.54 -11.32
CA VAL A 44 -3.87 13.44 -12.60
C VAL A 44 -5.37 13.61 -12.40
N ILE A 45 -5.91 13.28 -11.22
CA ILE A 45 -7.34 13.38 -10.94
C ILE A 45 -7.70 14.77 -10.39
N ASN A 46 -8.77 15.38 -10.90
CA ASN A 46 -9.34 16.62 -10.36
C ASN A 46 -10.37 16.33 -9.24
N GLN A 47 -10.09 15.34 -8.39
CA GLN A 47 -11.00 14.95 -7.31
C GLN A 47 -10.20 14.51 -6.09
N ASP A 48 -10.70 14.88 -4.91
CA ASP A 48 -10.10 14.46 -3.64
C ASP A 48 -10.21 12.95 -3.40
N ILE A 49 -9.14 12.37 -2.85
CA ILE A 49 -9.07 10.97 -2.43
C ILE A 49 -9.55 10.90 -0.98
N GLU A 50 -10.76 10.43 -0.77
CA GLU A 50 -11.36 10.32 0.57
C GLU A 50 -10.74 9.17 1.37
N GLU A 51 -10.47 8.05 0.70
CA GLU A 51 -10.00 6.83 1.35
C GLU A 51 -9.04 6.04 0.47
N ILE A 52 -7.98 5.52 1.08
CA ILE A 52 -7.06 4.56 0.49
C ILE A 52 -7.10 3.27 1.31
N ALA A 53 -7.67 2.23 0.72
CA ALA A 53 -7.78 0.91 1.31
C ALA A 53 -6.59 0.03 0.90
N PHE A 54 -5.77 -0.36 1.87
CA PHE A 54 -4.61 -1.22 1.66
C PHE A 54 -4.95 -2.66 2.04
N ILE A 55 -4.82 -3.60 1.09
CA ILE A 55 -5.08 -5.01 1.35
C ILE A 55 -3.75 -5.73 1.56
N ILE A 56 -3.41 -6.08 2.80
CA ILE A 56 -2.14 -6.73 3.19
C ILE A 56 -2.37 -8.14 3.73
N HIS A 57 -1.29 -8.90 3.87
CA HIS A 57 -1.30 -10.12 4.69
C HIS A 57 -1.12 -9.73 6.16
N LYS A 58 -1.78 -10.46 7.07
CA LYS A 58 -1.68 -10.22 8.53
C LYS A 58 -0.26 -10.37 9.10
N ASP A 59 0.64 -10.99 8.36
CA ASP A 59 1.97 -11.41 8.84
C ASP A 59 3.02 -10.31 8.68
N PHE A 60 2.67 -9.17 8.07
CA PHE A 60 3.58 -8.03 7.91
C PHE A 60 3.73 -7.20 9.20
N GLY A 61 2.84 -7.39 10.18
CA GLY A 61 2.92 -6.76 11.50
C GLY A 61 2.43 -5.31 11.56
N GLU A 62 2.27 -4.80 12.78
CA GLU A 62 1.65 -3.49 13.05
C GLU A 62 2.44 -2.29 12.50
N GLN A 63 3.77 -2.41 12.38
CA GLN A 63 4.58 -1.29 11.88
C GLN A 63 4.22 -0.96 10.43
N VAL A 64 4.02 -1.99 9.61
CA VAL A 64 3.61 -1.84 8.21
C VAL A 64 2.24 -1.18 8.11
N GLU A 65 1.31 -1.51 9.01
CA GLU A 65 -0.01 -0.87 9.06
C GLU A 65 0.10 0.62 9.39
N LYS A 66 0.90 0.97 10.40
CA LYS A 66 1.15 2.37 10.80
C LYS A 66 1.79 3.16 9.66
N ASP A 67 2.77 2.59 8.97
CA ASP A 67 3.45 3.25 7.85
C ASP A 67 2.48 3.50 6.68
N LEU A 68 1.60 2.55 6.37
CA LEU A 68 0.60 2.69 5.31
C LEU A 68 -0.44 3.77 5.65
N ILE A 69 -0.94 3.78 6.89
CA ILE A 69 -1.88 4.82 7.36
C ILE A 69 -1.22 6.21 7.28
N ALA A 70 0.02 6.34 7.76
CA ALA A 70 0.77 7.60 7.69
C ALA A 70 1.01 8.08 6.26
N ILE A 71 1.20 7.15 5.30
CA ILE A 71 1.31 7.51 3.88
C ILE A 71 -0.03 8.05 3.35
N ALA A 72 -1.15 7.43 3.68
CA ALA A 72 -2.47 7.92 3.26
C ALA A 72 -2.78 9.31 3.85
N GLU A 73 -2.47 9.52 5.13
CA GLU A 73 -2.67 10.82 5.79
C GLU A 73 -1.82 11.93 5.16
N LYS A 74 -0.56 11.64 4.79
CA LYS A 74 0.31 12.58 4.06
C LYS A 74 -0.25 13.00 2.70
N LEU A 75 -1.09 12.16 2.11
CA LEU A 75 -1.76 12.41 0.84
C LEU A 75 -3.15 13.03 1.03
N GLY A 76 -3.51 13.42 2.26
CA GLY A 76 -4.79 14.06 2.58
C GLY A 76 -5.98 13.08 2.61
N SER A 77 -5.72 11.78 2.74
CA SER A 77 -6.74 10.73 2.64
C SER A 77 -6.82 9.87 3.90
N LYS A 78 -7.98 9.25 4.13
CA LYS A 78 -8.12 8.24 5.20
C LYS A 78 -7.46 6.93 4.79
N GLY A 79 -6.47 6.46 5.55
CA GLY A 79 -5.91 5.12 5.38
C GLY A 79 -6.75 4.05 6.08
N THR A 80 -7.10 2.98 5.38
CA THR A 80 -7.80 1.82 5.96
C THR A 80 -7.06 0.53 5.62
N ILE A 81 -6.88 -0.35 6.59
CA ILE A 81 -6.22 -1.65 6.41
C ILE A 81 -7.26 -2.76 6.29
N TYR A 82 -7.09 -3.61 5.27
CA TYR A 82 -7.84 -4.84 5.08
C TYR A 82 -6.87 -6.01 4.97
N TYR A 83 -7.32 -7.19 5.37
CA TYR A 83 -6.51 -8.40 5.34
C TYR A 83 -6.97 -9.37 4.26
N GLN A 84 -6.02 -9.92 3.53
CA GLN A 84 -6.24 -11.06 2.63
C GLN A 84 -5.26 -12.18 3.00
N GLU A 85 -5.80 -13.29 3.50
CA GLU A 85 -5.00 -14.45 3.94
C GLU A 85 -4.45 -15.25 2.76
N LYS A 86 -5.24 -15.39 1.69
CA LYS A 86 -4.86 -16.15 0.50
C LYS A 86 -4.82 -15.24 -0.72
N PRO A 87 -3.69 -15.16 -1.45
CA PRO A 87 -3.60 -14.37 -2.67
C PRO A 87 -4.29 -15.11 -3.82
N LEU A 88 -5.61 -14.94 -3.93
CA LEU A 88 -6.44 -15.62 -4.94
C LEU A 88 -6.48 -14.91 -6.31
N GLY A 89 -5.72 -13.82 -6.47
CA GLY A 89 -5.77 -12.96 -7.65
C GLY A 89 -6.55 -11.65 -7.39
N THR A 90 -6.64 -10.81 -8.41
CA THR A 90 -7.21 -9.45 -8.36
C THR A 90 -8.53 -9.34 -9.11
N ALA A 91 -9.36 -10.39 -9.08
CA ALA A 91 -10.62 -10.49 -9.84
C ALA A 91 -11.69 -9.49 -9.36
#